data_AF-A0AAP5YET4-F1
#
_entry.id   AF-A0AAP5YET4-F1
#
_cell.length_a   1.000
_cell.length_b   1.000
_cell.length_c   1.000
_cell.angle_alpha   90.00
_cell.angle_beta   90.00
_cell.angle_gamma   90.00
#
_symmetry.space_group_name_H-M   'P 1'
#
loop_
_entity.id
_entity.type
_entity.pdbx_description
1 polymer ?
#
loop_
_entity_poly.entity_id
_entity_poly.type
_entity_poly.pdbx_seq_one_letter_code
_entity_poly.pdbx_strand_id
1 'polypeptide(L)'
;DFVYNLPILIAPKWVDSKANPIALPNLNHYLLQLAEASPPEESQIYEVGGPDTLSYREQFKIICRITNKPYRLWSTPLLTPKMASYWLGLVTSVPANIGKALLAGLEHDYIADSKAIEARFPQTLISYEQAVSDTIQDEGTFVRSNVWGFEPAALRRWQPGYGYYP
;
A
#
# COMPACT_ATOMS: atom_id res chain seq x y z
N ASP A 1 -8.07 -2.46 8.48
CA ASP A 1 -9.05 -1.40 8.78
C ASP A 1 -10.25 -1.38 7.84
N PHE A 2 -10.17 -0.75 6.66
CA PHE A 2 -11.36 -0.55 5.80
C PHE A 2 -12.06 -1.84 5.39
N VAL A 3 -11.32 -2.77 4.78
CA VAL A 3 -11.87 -4.04 4.27
C VAL A 3 -12.44 -4.91 5.39
N TYR A 4 -11.84 -4.87 6.57
CA TYR A 4 -12.22 -5.72 7.70
C TYR A 4 -13.37 -5.14 8.53
N ASN A 5 -13.47 -3.80 8.62
CA ASN A 5 -14.36 -3.14 9.58
C ASN A 5 -15.53 -2.39 8.92
N LEU A 6 -15.49 -2.11 7.61
CA LEU A 6 -16.55 -1.37 6.92
C LEU A 6 -17.19 -2.18 5.78
N PRO A 7 -18.46 -2.61 5.92
CA PRO A 7 -19.17 -3.31 4.83
C PRO A 7 -19.57 -2.37 3.68
N ILE A 8 -19.56 -1.05 3.91
CA ILE A 8 -19.83 -0.01 2.92
C ILE A 8 -18.73 1.05 3.04
N LEU A 9 -18.04 1.31 1.93
CA LEU A 9 -16.99 2.32 1.81
C LEU A 9 -17.53 3.52 1.05
N ILE A 10 -17.72 4.64 1.74
CA ILE A 10 -18.00 5.92 1.09
C ILE A 10 -16.66 6.64 0.95
N ALA A 11 -16.17 6.73 -0.28
CA ALA A 11 -14.87 7.32 -0.57
C ALA A 11 -15.02 8.63 -1.35
N PRO A 12 -14.01 9.51 -1.31
CA PRO A 12 -13.93 10.62 -2.26
C PRO A 12 -13.80 10.13 -3.71
N LYS A 13 -14.09 10.99 -4.70
CA LYS A 13 -13.95 10.66 -6.14
C LYS A 13 -12.56 10.17 -6.55
N TRP A 14 -11.53 10.63 -5.88
CA TRP A 14 -10.13 10.28 -6.15
C TRP A 14 -9.74 8.86 -5.70
N VAL A 15 -10.67 8.06 -5.18
CA VAL A 15 -10.51 6.60 -5.13
C VAL A 15 -10.32 5.98 -6.53
N ASP A 16 -10.69 6.72 -7.57
CA ASP A 16 -10.54 6.32 -8.96
C ASP A 16 -9.17 6.74 -9.56
N SER A 17 -8.32 7.46 -8.80
CA SER A 17 -6.93 7.74 -9.16
C SER A 17 -6.09 6.46 -9.20
N LYS A 18 -5.13 6.40 -10.11
CA LYS A 18 -4.35 5.20 -10.44
C LYS A 18 -2.96 5.21 -9.84
N ALA A 19 -2.46 4.02 -9.50
CA ALA A 19 -1.08 3.78 -9.15
C ALA A 19 -0.61 2.43 -9.71
N ASN A 20 0.70 2.18 -9.68
CA ASN A 20 1.30 0.89 -10.00
C ASN A 20 2.09 0.32 -8.81
N PRO A 21 1.42 -0.28 -7.80
CA PRO A 21 2.06 -0.70 -6.55
C PRO A 21 3.12 -1.79 -6.79
N ILE A 22 4.29 -1.63 -6.20
CA ILE A 22 5.39 -2.62 -6.29
C ILE A 22 5.39 -3.55 -5.07
N ALA A 23 5.57 -4.85 -5.30
CA ALA A 23 5.74 -5.82 -4.22
C ALA A 23 7.09 -5.61 -3.50
N LEU A 24 7.08 -5.74 -2.17
CA LEU A 24 8.28 -5.53 -1.36
C LEU A 24 9.49 -6.38 -1.78
N PRO A 25 9.35 -7.68 -2.14
CA PRO A 25 10.48 -8.47 -2.65
C PRO A 25 11.11 -7.89 -3.93
N ASN A 26 10.29 -7.40 -4.86
CA ASN A 26 10.80 -6.78 -6.09
C ASN A 26 11.50 -5.45 -5.82
N LEU A 27 10.96 -4.63 -4.90
CA LEU A 27 11.62 -3.39 -4.48
C LEU A 27 12.97 -3.68 -3.82
N ASN A 28 13.02 -4.67 -2.92
CA ASN A 28 14.26 -5.07 -2.25
C ASN A 28 15.31 -5.57 -3.25
N HIS A 29 14.90 -6.31 -4.29
CA HIS A 29 15.81 -6.71 -5.36
C HIS A 29 16.47 -5.48 -6.01
N TYR A 30 15.70 -4.46 -6.40
CA TYR A 30 16.26 -3.24 -6.97
C TYR A 30 17.22 -2.52 -6.01
N LEU A 31 16.86 -2.41 -4.72
CA LEU A 31 17.70 -1.76 -3.71
C LEU A 31 19.04 -2.48 -3.50
N LEU A 32 19.02 -3.82 -3.45
CA LEU A 32 20.23 -4.63 -3.31
C LEU A 32 21.12 -4.55 -4.55
N GLN A 33 20.53 -4.66 -5.74
CA GLN A 33 21.26 -4.53 -7.00
C GLN A 33 21.92 -3.14 -7.15
N LEU A 34 21.24 -2.08 -6.72
CA LEU A 34 21.80 -0.72 -6.69
C LEU A 34 22.94 -0.58 -5.67
N ALA A 35 22.84 -1.25 -4.51
CA ALA A 35 23.89 -1.22 -3.49
C ALA A 35 25.14 -2.00 -3.91
N GLU A 36 24.99 -3.07 -4.70
CA GLU A 36 26.10 -3.87 -5.23
C GLU A 36 26.71 -3.29 -6.51
N ALA A 37 25.93 -2.52 -7.29
CA ALA A 37 26.41 -1.89 -8.50
C ALA A 37 27.46 -0.81 -8.20
N SER A 38 28.42 -0.65 -9.12
CA SER A 38 29.35 0.48 -9.04
C SER A 38 28.58 1.81 -9.09
N PRO A 39 28.96 2.79 -8.25
CA PRO A 39 28.27 4.06 -8.20
C PRO A 39 28.35 4.73 -9.58
N PRO A 40 27.23 5.28 -10.09
CA PRO A 40 27.26 6.04 -11.33
C PRO A 40 28.14 7.29 -11.18
N GLU A 41 28.69 7.77 -12.29
CA GLU A 41 29.47 9.02 -12.31
C GLU A 41 28.65 10.23 -11.87
N GLU A 42 27.32 10.18 -12.06
CA GLU A 42 26.36 11.21 -11.70
C GLU A 42 25.21 10.64 -10.87
N SER A 43 24.54 11.51 -10.09
CA SER A 43 23.34 11.12 -9.35
C SER A 43 22.21 10.74 -10.30
N GLN A 44 21.58 9.59 -10.06
CA GLN A 44 20.49 9.05 -10.89
C GLN A 44 19.22 8.90 -10.06
N ILE A 45 18.07 9.18 -10.70
CA ILE A 45 16.75 8.95 -10.11
C ILE A 45 16.12 7.77 -10.84
N TYR A 46 15.67 6.79 -10.05
CA TYR A 46 14.93 5.64 -10.54
C TYR A 46 13.54 5.62 -9.94
N GLU A 47 12.53 5.61 -10.79
CA GLU A 47 11.17 5.30 -10.38
C GLU A 47 10.95 3.79 -10.43
N VAL A 48 10.13 3.28 -9.52
CA VAL A 48 9.85 1.85 -9.37
C VAL A 48 8.35 1.66 -9.23
N GLY A 49 7.81 0.75 -10.03
CA GLY A 49 6.40 0.40 -10.02
C GLY A 49 6.21 -1.10 -10.26
N GLY A 50 5.08 -1.62 -9.81
CA GLY A 50 4.67 -2.99 -10.12
C GLY A 50 4.07 -3.12 -11.52
N PRO A 51 3.68 -4.34 -11.91
CA PRO A 51 3.23 -4.64 -13.27
C PRO A 51 1.79 -4.17 -13.55
N ASP A 52 0.99 -3.95 -12.49
CA ASP A 52 -0.43 -3.62 -12.60
C ASP A 52 -0.66 -2.14 -12.34
N THR A 53 -1.24 -1.42 -13.32
CA THR A 53 -1.76 -0.06 -13.10
C THR A 53 -3.23 -0.13 -12.68
N LEU A 54 -3.51 0.16 -11.42
CA LEU A 54 -4.81 -0.02 -10.79
C LEU A 54 -5.26 1.26 -10.08
N SER A 55 -6.56 1.57 -10.16
CA SER A 55 -7.18 2.52 -9.27
C SER A 55 -7.23 2.01 -7.83
N TYR A 56 -7.31 2.90 -6.84
CA TYR A 56 -7.49 2.50 -5.44
C TYR A 56 -8.79 1.70 -5.25
N ARG A 57 -9.84 2.00 -6.04
CA ARG A 57 -11.07 1.21 -6.07
C ARG A 57 -10.81 -0.25 -6.45
N GLU A 58 -10.04 -0.47 -7.50
CA GLU A 58 -9.67 -1.81 -7.97
C GLU A 58 -8.79 -2.53 -6.95
N GLN A 59 -7.84 -1.81 -6.34
CA GLN A 59 -7.02 -2.34 -5.24
C GLN A 59 -7.89 -2.82 -4.07
N PHE A 60 -8.85 -2.01 -3.60
CA PHE A 60 -9.80 -2.43 -2.56
C PHE A 60 -10.62 -3.66 -2.97
N LYS A 61 -11.09 -3.70 -4.23
CA LYS A 61 -11.87 -4.83 -4.75
C LYS A 61 -11.05 -6.13 -4.71
N ILE A 62 -9.77 -6.07 -5.07
CA ILE A 62 -8.86 -7.22 -5.02
C ILE A 62 -8.66 -7.70 -3.58
N ILE A 63 -8.37 -6.79 -2.64
CA ILE A 63 -8.20 -7.14 -1.22
C ILE A 63 -9.49 -7.77 -0.66
N CYS A 64 -10.67 -7.19 -0.93
CA CYS A 64 -11.94 -7.75 -0.46
C CYS A 64 -12.22 -9.15 -1.03
N ARG A 65 -11.88 -9.39 -2.31
CA ARG A 65 -12.03 -10.71 -2.94
C ARG A 65 -11.14 -11.74 -2.25
N ILE A 66 -9.87 -11.44 -2.04
CA ILE A 66 -8.91 -12.36 -1.42
C ILE A 66 -9.29 -12.65 0.04
N THR A 67 -9.72 -11.62 0.79
CA THR A 67 -10.14 -11.76 2.19
C THR A 67 -11.58 -12.29 2.39
N ASN A 68 -12.30 -12.58 1.30
CA ASN A 68 -13.71 -12.98 1.29
C ASN A 68 -14.62 -12.03 2.11
N LYS A 69 -14.41 -10.72 1.95
CA LYS A 69 -15.19 -9.67 2.62
C LYS A 69 -16.18 -9.02 1.65
N PRO A 70 -17.37 -8.59 2.13
CA PRO A 70 -18.34 -7.90 1.27
C PRO A 70 -17.74 -6.59 0.75
N TYR A 71 -17.94 -6.31 -0.54
CA TYR A 71 -17.42 -5.12 -1.20
C TYR A 71 -18.56 -4.24 -1.72
N ARG A 72 -18.70 -3.04 -1.16
CA ARG A 72 -19.58 -1.98 -1.66
C ARG A 72 -18.86 -0.64 -1.52
N LEU A 73 -18.49 -0.02 -2.64
CA LEU A 73 -17.77 1.25 -2.65
C LEU A 73 -18.53 2.30 -3.45
N TRP A 74 -18.93 3.39 -2.78
CA TRP A 74 -19.55 4.56 -3.40
C TRP A 74 -18.58 5.74 -3.38
N SER A 75 -18.35 6.39 -4.52
CA SER A 75 -17.54 7.62 -4.57
C SER A 75 -18.40 8.88 -4.62
N THR A 76 -18.01 9.92 -3.88
CA THR A 76 -18.74 11.20 -3.81
C THR A 76 -17.80 12.40 -3.93
N PRO A 77 -18.21 13.48 -4.64
CA PRO A 77 -17.43 14.73 -4.70
C PRO A 77 -17.54 15.56 -3.41
N LEU A 78 -18.47 15.21 -2.50
CA LEU A 78 -18.74 15.99 -1.29
C LEU A 78 -17.73 15.73 -0.17
N LEU A 79 -16.97 14.63 -0.25
CA LEU A 79 -15.91 14.33 0.71
C LEU A 79 -14.64 15.09 0.34
N THR A 80 -14.41 16.22 1.01
CA THR A 80 -13.14 16.95 0.94
C THR A 80 -12.05 16.21 1.72
N PRO A 81 -10.75 16.38 1.39
CA PRO A 81 -9.64 15.76 2.14
C PRO A 81 -9.67 16.07 3.63
N LYS A 82 -10.09 17.30 3.99
CA LYS A 82 -10.25 17.71 5.39
C LYS A 82 -11.33 16.87 6.09
N MET A 83 -12.53 16.76 5.52
CA MET A 83 -13.61 15.94 6.08
C MET A 83 -13.25 14.46 6.14
N ALA A 84 -12.67 13.94 5.06
CA ALA A 84 -12.23 12.57 4.99
C ALA A 84 -11.18 12.28 6.09
N SER A 85 -10.20 13.16 6.33
CA SER A 85 -9.20 12.96 7.40
C SER A 85 -9.79 12.85 8.81
N TYR A 86 -10.81 13.65 9.14
CA TYR A 86 -11.51 13.54 10.43
C TYR A 86 -12.33 12.24 10.52
N TRP A 87 -13.00 11.86 9.43
CA TRP A 87 -13.78 10.63 9.35
C TRP A 87 -12.88 9.38 9.44
N LEU A 88 -11.73 9.35 8.75
CA LEU A 88 -10.77 8.26 8.84
C LEU A 88 -10.26 8.09 10.28
N GLY A 89 -9.94 9.18 10.97
CA GLY A 89 -9.46 9.12 12.36
C GLY A 89 -10.51 8.60 13.36
N LEU A 90 -11.80 8.59 13.00
CA LEU A 90 -12.87 8.01 13.82
C LEU A 90 -13.09 6.52 13.56
N VAL A 91 -12.76 6.05 12.35
CA VAL A 91 -13.12 4.71 11.86
C VAL A 91 -11.91 3.78 11.74
N THR A 92 -10.70 4.35 11.67
CA THR A 92 -9.43 3.63 11.60
C THR A 92 -8.59 3.94 12.83
N SER A 93 -7.59 3.11 13.09
CA SER A 93 -6.61 3.38 14.13
C SER A 93 -5.55 4.41 13.71
N VAL A 94 -5.62 4.94 12.48
CA VAL A 94 -4.66 5.88 11.92
C VAL A 94 -4.90 7.30 12.47
N PRO A 95 -3.87 7.98 13.03
CA PRO A 95 -3.97 9.37 13.45
C PRO A 95 -4.46 10.30 12.33
N ALA A 96 -5.37 11.22 12.64
CA ALA A 96 -6.04 12.07 11.64
C ALA A 96 -5.08 12.92 10.79
N ASN A 97 -3.95 13.37 11.36
CA ASN A 97 -2.92 14.10 10.63
C ASN A 97 -2.22 13.22 9.57
N ILE A 98 -1.92 11.96 9.90
CA ILE A 98 -1.36 10.98 8.97
C ILE A 98 -2.39 10.65 7.89
N GLY A 99 -3.64 10.39 8.31
CA GLY A 99 -4.75 10.15 7.40
C GLY A 99 -4.91 11.27 6.37
N LYS A 100 -4.84 12.55 6.80
CA LYS A 100 -4.89 13.72 5.91
C LYS A 100 -3.79 13.73 4.86
N ALA A 101 -2.54 13.45 5.25
CA ALA A 101 -1.40 13.48 4.34
C ALA A 101 -1.48 12.35 3.31
N LEU A 102 -1.83 11.13 3.75
CA LEU A 102 -2.04 9.98 2.87
C LEU A 102 -3.14 10.28 1.85
N LEU A 103 -4.26 10.81 2.33
CA LEU A 103 -5.40 11.19 1.52
C LEU A 103 -5.05 12.25 0.45
N ALA A 104 -4.36 13.32 0.82
CA ALA A 104 -3.96 14.34 -0.14
C ALA A 104 -3.13 13.75 -1.30
N GLY A 105 -2.29 12.74 -1.04
CA GLY A 105 -1.49 12.08 -2.07
C GLY A 105 -2.31 11.27 -3.09
N LEU A 106 -3.50 10.80 -2.72
CA LEU A 106 -4.35 9.99 -3.61
C LEU A 106 -5.17 10.85 -4.60
N GLU A 107 -5.15 12.18 -4.52
CA GLU A 107 -5.88 13.07 -5.44
C GLU A 107 -5.35 13.03 -6.88
N HIS A 108 -4.17 12.45 -7.09
CA HIS A 108 -3.50 12.40 -8.38
C HIS A 108 -3.14 10.96 -8.77
N ASP A 109 -3.00 10.73 -10.08
CA ASP A 109 -2.41 9.50 -10.58
C ASP A 109 -0.91 9.46 -10.22
N TYR A 110 -0.48 8.35 -9.65
CA TYR A 110 0.89 8.11 -9.21
C TYR A 110 1.43 6.85 -9.91
N ILE A 111 1.73 7.00 -11.20
CA ILE A 111 2.22 5.93 -12.06
C ILE A 111 3.72 6.16 -12.29
N ALA A 112 4.55 5.26 -11.74
CA ALA A 112 6.00 5.31 -11.87
C ALA A 112 6.47 4.98 -13.29
N ASP A 113 7.46 5.72 -13.82
CA ASP A 113 8.18 5.37 -15.06
C ASP A 113 9.35 4.41 -14.77
N SER A 114 9.03 3.12 -14.64
CA SER A 114 9.98 2.06 -14.26
C SER A 114 10.98 1.66 -15.35
N LYS A 115 10.91 2.21 -16.58
CA LYS A 115 11.66 1.68 -17.73
C LYS A 115 13.17 1.64 -17.51
N ALA A 116 13.70 2.68 -16.87
CA ALA A 116 15.14 2.83 -16.65
C ALA A 116 15.69 1.78 -15.67
N ILE A 117 14.96 1.50 -14.58
CA ILE A 117 15.38 0.51 -13.60
C ILE A 117 15.14 -0.92 -14.10
N GLU A 118 14.05 -1.17 -14.82
CA GLU A 118 13.74 -2.47 -15.44
C GLU A 118 14.77 -2.86 -16.49
N ALA A 119 15.21 -1.91 -17.32
CA ALA A 119 16.26 -2.15 -18.31
C ALA A 119 17.62 -2.46 -17.65
N ARG A 120 17.90 -1.84 -16.50
CA ARG A 120 19.18 -2.02 -15.79
C ARG A 120 19.22 -3.32 -14.99
N PHE A 121 18.13 -3.65 -14.30
CA PHE A 121 18.03 -4.82 -13.42
C PHE A 121 16.75 -5.61 -13.72
N PRO A 122 16.70 -6.37 -14.83
CA PRO A 122 15.50 -7.07 -15.23
C PRO A 122 15.12 -8.14 -14.20
N GLN A 123 13.83 -8.16 -13.84
CA GLN A 123 13.26 -9.17 -12.95
C GLN A 123 11.80 -9.46 -13.34
N THR A 124 11.28 -10.60 -12.90
CA THR A 124 9.84 -10.89 -13.02
C THR A 124 9.10 -10.20 -11.87
N LEU A 125 8.19 -9.30 -12.20
CA LEU A 125 7.42 -8.57 -11.19
C LEU A 125 6.23 -9.39 -10.69
N ILE A 126 5.98 -9.30 -9.39
CA ILE A 126 4.84 -9.93 -8.72
C ILE A 126 3.61 -9.02 -8.92
N SER A 127 2.50 -9.61 -9.36
CA SER A 127 1.24 -8.88 -9.54
C SER A 127 0.70 -8.38 -8.20
N TYR A 128 -0.12 -7.33 -8.23
CA TYR A 128 -0.75 -6.79 -7.04
C TYR A 128 -1.62 -7.84 -6.33
N GLU A 129 -2.38 -8.64 -7.10
CA GLU A 129 -3.19 -9.74 -6.56
C GLU A 129 -2.33 -10.78 -5.84
N GLN A 130 -1.21 -11.19 -6.44
CA GLN A 130 -0.30 -12.16 -5.82
C GLN A 130 0.34 -11.56 -4.56
N ALA A 131 0.83 -10.33 -4.61
CA ALA A 131 1.45 -9.66 -3.46
C ALA A 131 0.48 -9.53 -2.28
N VAL A 132 -0.80 -9.21 -2.54
CA VAL A 132 -1.84 -9.17 -1.49
C VAL A 132 -2.13 -10.57 -0.95
N SER A 133 -2.23 -11.58 -1.82
CA SER A 133 -2.44 -12.97 -1.42
C SER A 133 -1.33 -13.47 -0.51
N ASP A 134 -0.08 -13.28 -0.90
CA ASP A 134 1.11 -13.68 -0.13
C ASP A 134 1.13 -12.98 1.23
N THR A 135 0.86 -11.66 1.25
CA THR A 135 0.84 -10.87 2.50
C THR A 135 -0.23 -11.37 3.48
N ILE A 136 -1.41 -11.73 2.98
CA ILE A 136 -2.50 -12.24 3.83
C ILE A 136 -2.18 -13.66 4.32
N GLN A 137 -1.59 -14.50 3.46
CA GLN A 137 -1.19 -15.85 3.83
C GLN A 137 -0.10 -15.86 4.91
N ASP A 138 0.82 -14.89 4.87
CA ASP A 138 1.90 -14.72 5.82
C ASP A 138 1.52 -13.88 7.05
N GLU A 139 0.26 -13.40 7.14
CA GLU A 139 -0.22 -12.56 8.23
C GLU A 139 -0.09 -13.31 9.57
N GLY A 140 0.76 -12.79 10.46
CA GLY A 140 1.07 -13.39 11.77
C GLY A 140 2.41 -14.13 11.86
N THR A 141 2.98 -14.59 10.75
CA THR A 141 4.33 -15.19 10.72
C THR A 141 5.40 -14.10 10.93
N PHE A 142 5.20 -12.93 10.30
CA PHE A 142 6.17 -11.84 10.29
C PHE A 142 6.33 -11.13 11.65
N VAL A 143 5.29 -11.11 12.47
CA VAL A 143 5.27 -10.54 13.83
C VAL A 143 6.29 -11.24 14.74
N ARG A 144 6.60 -12.51 14.44
CA ARG A 144 7.55 -13.34 15.17
C ARG A 144 8.92 -13.44 14.50
N SER A 145 9.19 -12.61 13.48
CA SER A 145 10.47 -12.61 12.77
C SER A 145 11.56 -11.88 13.55
N ASN A 146 12.82 -12.28 13.33
CA ASN A 146 14.02 -11.65 13.88
C ASN A 146 14.30 -10.24 13.32
N VAL A 147 13.37 -9.60 12.61
CA VAL A 147 13.54 -8.25 12.05
C VAL A 147 12.62 -7.25 12.74
N TRP A 148 11.38 -7.65 13.06
CA TRP A 148 10.37 -6.79 13.71
C TRP A 148 9.99 -7.24 15.12
N GLY A 149 10.40 -8.44 15.54
CA GLY A 149 9.98 -9.10 16.78
C GLY A 149 10.66 -8.63 18.07
N PHE A 150 11.42 -7.52 18.08
CA PHE A 150 12.21 -7.14 19.26
C PHE A 150 11.56 -6.13 20.20
N GLU A 151 10.49 -5.44 19.80
CA GLU A 151 9.84 -4.46 20.69
C GLU A 151 8.66 -5.11 21.43
N PRO A 152 8.75 -5.37 22.75
CA PRO A 152 7.67 -5.99 23.51
C PRO A 152 6.39 -5.14 23.54
N ALA A 153 6.50 -3.84 23.28
CA ALA A 153 5.35 -2.97 23.14
C ALA A 153 4.71 -3.06 21.74
N ALA A 154 5.47 -3.26 20.66
CA ALA A 154 4.89 -3.51 19.33
C ALA A 154 4.14 -4.85 19.30
N LEU A 155 4.72 -5.91 19.90
CA LEU A 155 4.09 -7.22 20.00
C LEU A 155 2.78 -7.20 20.80
N ARG A 156 2.70 -6.37 21.86
CA ARG A 156 1.48 -6.22 22.66
C ARG A 156 0.37 -5.43 21.95
N ARG A 157 0.77 -4.53 21.04
CA ARG A 157 -0.14 -3.64 20.31
C ARG A 157 -0.60 -4.23 18.98
N TRP A 158 0.14 -5.20 18.43
CA TRP A 158 -0.20 -5.89 17.20
C TRP A 158 -1.55 -6.62 17.32
N GLN A 159 -2.45 -6.35 16.37
CA GLN A 159 -3.75 -7.01 16.24
C GLN A 159 -4.00 -7.37 14.77
N PRO A 160 -4.37 -8.63 14.47
CA PRO A 160 -4.77 -9.03 13.11
C PRO A 160 -5.90 -8.12 12.60
N GLY A 161 -5.86 -7.76 11.31
CA GLY A 161 -6.90 -6.93 10.69
C GLY A 161 -6.84 -5.42 10.97
N TYR A 162 -5.90 -4.94 11.80
CA TYR A 162 -5.65 -3.51 12.04
C TYR A 162 -4.39 -3.02 11.30
N GLY A 163 -4.47 -1.83 10.69
CA GLY A 163 -3.40 -1.22 9.88
C GLY A 163 -2.47 -0.26 10.63
N TYR A 164 -2.86 0.19 11.83
CA TYR A 164 -2.04 1.01 12.72
C TYR A 164 -2.22 0.54 14.17
N TYR A 165 -1.13 0.46 14.93
CA TYR A 165 -1.12 -0.03 16.31
C TYR A 165 -0.75 1.13 17.26
N PRO A 166 -1.67 1.61 18.11
CA PRO A 166 -1.42 2.73 19.03
C PRO A 166 -0.50 2.31 20.17
#